data_AF-A0A4S0QZM9-F1
#
_entry.id   AF-A0A4S0QZM9-F1
#
_cell.length_a   1.000
_cell.length_b   1.000
_cell.length_c   1.000
_cell.angle_alpha   90.00
_cell.angle_beta   90.00
_cell.angle_gamma   90.00
#
_symmetry.space_group_name_H-M   'P 1'
#
loop_
_entity.id
_entity.type
_entity.pdbx_description
1 polymer ?
#
loop_
_entity_poly.entity_id
_entity_poly.type
_entity_poly.pdbx_seq_one_letter_code
_entity_poly.pdbx_strand_id
1 'polypeptide(L)'
;SALRPQMSPMAVLDVFRREFDQAWGEGGLFLLTMHPHVIGHRSRMFILEELIAHITSRSDVWVATHGDVARYLKEMTATPTL
;
A
#
# COMPACT_ATOMS: atom_id res chain seq x y z
N SER A 1 6.05 1.42 31.80
CA SER A 1 5.95 1.30 30.33
C SER A 1 4.51 0.95 30.00
N ALA A 2 3.69 1.95 29.67
CA ALA A 2 2.31 1.68 29.27
C ALA A 2 2.34 1.05 27.87
N LEU A 3 1.94 -0.22 27.77
CA LEU A 3 1.75 -0.90 26.49
C LEU A 3 0.76 -0.05 25.68
N ARG A 4 1.23 0.60 24.61
CA ARG A 4 0.30 1.17 23.62
C ARG A 4 -0.63 0.03 23.22
N PRO A 5 -1.96 0.20 23.26
CA PRO A 5 -2.88 -0.82 22.81
C PRO A 5 -2.48 -1.26 21.40
N GLN A 6 -2.15 -2.54 21.22
CA GLN A 6 -1.92 -3.05 19.88
C GLN A 6 -3.26 -3.06 19.16
N MET A 7 -3.32 -2.34 18.04
CA MET A 7 -4.49 -2.31 17.17
C MET A 7 -4.86 -3.74 16.75
N SER A 8 -6.15 -4.05 16.69
CA SER A 8 -6.61 -5.38 16.25
C SER A 8 -6.23 -5.61 14.79
N PRO A 9 -5.97 -6.86 14.35
CA PRO A 9 -5.70 -7.18 12.95
C PRO A 9 -6.75 -6.61 11.98
N MET A 10 -8.03 -6.64 12.38
CA MET A 10 -9.13 -6.08 11.60
C MET A 10 -9.06 -4.56 11.45
N ALA A 11 -8.73 -3.84 12.53
CA ALA A 11 -8.58 -2.40 12.46
C ALA A 11 -7.37 -1.99 11.60
N VAL A 12 -6.29 -2.77 11.61
CA VAL A 12 -5.14 -2.55 10.70
C VAL A 12 -5.56 -2.70 9.24
N LEU A 13 -6.32 -3.75 8.90
CA LEU A 13 -6.84 -3.95 7.55
C LEU A 13 -7.76 -2.80 7.10
N ASP A 14 -8.67 -2.36 7.98
CA ASP A 14 -9.58 -1.22 7.69
C ASP A 14 -8.80 0.07 7.41
N VAL A 15 -7.77 0.37 8.20
CA VAL A 15 -6.88 1.52 7.95
C VAL A 15 -6.21 1.40 6.59
N PHE A 16 -5.61 0.25 6.26
CA PHE A 16 -4.92 0.08 4.98
C PHE A 16 -5.86 0.21 3.78
N ARG A 17 -7.09 -0.33 3.86
CA ARG A 17 -8.09 -0.17 2.80
C ARG A 17 -8.47 1.30 2.60
N ARG A 18 -8.72 2.04 3.68
CA ARG A 18 -9.09 3.46 3.60
C ARG A 18 -7.97 4.32 3.02
N GLU A 19 -6.74 4.11 3.45
CA GLU A 19 -5.57 4.82 2.91
C GLU A 19 -5.43 4.56 1.40
N PHE A 20 -5.59 3.32 0.97
CA PHE A 20 -5.60 2.97 -0.45
C PHE A 20 -6.77 3.63 -1.19
N ASP A 21 -8.00 3.54 -0.67
CA ASP A 21 -9.19 4.07 -1.34
C ASP A 21 -9.13 5.59 -1.52
N GLN A 22 -8.58 6.31 -0.54
CA GLN A 22 -8.34 7.75 -0.65
C GLN A 22 -7.25 8.06 -1.70
N ALA A 23 -6.10 7.38 -1.62
CA ALA A 23 -5.03 7.58 -2.60
C ALA A 23 -5.49 7.26 -4.03
N TRP A 24 -6.31 6.23 -4.21
CA TRP A 24 -6.92 5.89 -5.50
C TRP A 24 -7.89 7.00 -5.97
N GLY A 25 -8.76 7.51 -5.07
CA GLY A 25 -9.67 8.60 -5.38
C GLY A 25 -8.98 9.91 -5.78
N GLU A 26 -7.77 10.14 -5.27
CA GLU A 26 -6.91 11.28 -5.61
C GLU A 26 -6.04 11.06 -6.86
N GLY A 27 -6.03 9.84 -7.42
CA GLY A 27 -5.09 9.47 -8.49
C GLY A 27 -3.63 9.47 -8.03
N GLY A 28 -3.40 9.26 -6.74
CA GLY A 28 -2.11 9.35 -6.07
C GLY A 28 -1.37 8.03 -5.90
N LEU A 29 -0.39 8.03 -4.99
CA LEU A 29 0.46 6.89 -4.67
C LEU A 29 0.13 6.31 -3.30
N PHE A 30 -0.25 5.04 -3.24
CA PHE A 30 -0.35 4.29 -2.00
C PHE A 30 0.96 3.55 -1.70
N LEU A 31 1.68 3.97 -0.64
CA LEU A 31 2.97 3.39 -0.24
C LEU A 31 2.85 2.64 1.09
N LEU A 32 2.80 1.30 1.03
CA LEU A 32 2.69 0.47 2.24
C LEU A 32 4.06 -0.02 2.73
N THR A 33 4.37 0.26 4.00
CA THR A 33 5.57 -0.28 4.68
C THR A 33 5.17 -1.38 5.66
N MET A 34 5.84 -2.53 5.59
CA MET A 34 5.61 -3.68 6.47
C MET A 34 6.91 -4.27 6.99
N HIS A 35 6.80 -5.01 8.10
CA HIS A 35 7.91 -5.74 8.69
C HIS A 35 7.60 -7.25 8.69
N PRO A 36 8.48 -8.12 8.15
CA PRO A 36 8.20 -9.56 8.06
C PRO A 36 7.87 -10.21 9.39
N HIS A 37 8.56 -9.82 10.47
CA HIS A 37 8.33 -10.33 11.82
C HIS A 37 7.03 -9.83 12.48
N VAL A 38 6.29 -8.92 11.83
CA VAL A 38 4.98 -8.45 12.30
C VAL A 38 3.87 -9.02 11.45
N ILE A 39 3.92 -8.80 10.13
CA ILE A 39 2.82 -9.17 9.22
C ILE A 39 2.81 -10.66 8.88
N GLY A 40 3.98 -11.33 8.93
CA GLY A 40 4.12 -12.73 8.51
C GLY A 40 3.54 -13.76 9.49
N HIS A 41 3.06 -13.34 10.66
CA HIS A 41 2.38 -14.24 11.59
C HIS A 41 1.01 -14.67 11.05
N ARG A 42 0.60 -15.93 11.31
CA ARG A 42 -0.72 -16.47 10.87
C ARG A 42 -1.91 -15.61 11.28
N SER A 43 -1.82 -14.92 12.42
CA SER A 43 -2.85 -14.00 12.92
C SER A 43 -2.94 -12.67 12.14
N ARG A 44 -2.07 -12.43 11.15
CA ARG A 44 -1.96 -11.16 10.42
C ARG A 44 -1.70 -11.33 8.93
N MET A 45 -1.18 -12.47 8.47
CA MET A 45 -0.86 -12.70 7.05
C MET A 45 -2.07 -12.47 6.13
N PHE A 46 -3.27 -12.85 6.60
CA PHE A 46 -4.52 -12.65 5.87
C PHE A 46 -4.79 -11.16 5.53
N ILE A 47 -4.27 -10.21 6.33
CA ILE A 47 -4.41 -8.76 6.07
C ILE A 47 -3.80 -8.41 4.71
N LEU A 48 -2.60 -8.93 4.43
CA LEU A 48 -1.90 -8.66 3.19
C LEU A 48 -2.61 -9.31 2.00
N GLU A 49 -3.10 -10.54 2.16
CA GLU A 49 -3.88 -11.24 1.15
C GLU A 49 -5.16 -10.48 0.78
N GLU A 50 -5.95 -10.10 1.79
CA GLU A 50 -7.18 -9.33 1.60
C GLU A 50 -6.96 -7.94 1.03
N LEU A 51 -5.84 -7.28 1.39
CA LEU A 51 -5.50 -5.97 0.86
C LEU A 51 -5.08 -6.06 -0.61
N ILE A 52 -4.25 -7.04 -0.98
CA ILE A 52 -3.85 -7.26 -2.38
C ILE A 52 -5.10 -7.56 -3.23
N ALA A 53 -6.01 -8.40 -2.76
CA ALA A 53 -7.26 -8.68 -3.46
C ALA A 53 -8.11 -7.41 -3.67
N HIS A 54 -8.21 -6.55 -2.65
CA HIS A 54 -8.93 -5.27 -2.75
C HIS A 54 -8.29 -4.34 -3.79
N ILE A 55 -6.97 -4.17 -3.73
CA ILE A 55 -6.21 -3.30 -4.65
C ILE A 55 -6.32 -3.80 -6.10
N THR A 56 -6.12 -5.10 -6.32
CA THR A 56 -6.09 -5.71 -7.66
C THR A 56 -7.47 -5.94 -8.26
N SER A 57 -8.56 -5.75 -7.49
CA SER A 57 -9.93 -5.71 -8.02
C SER A 57 -10.18 -4.48 -8.91
N ARG A 58 -9.32 -3.46 -8.81
CA ARG A 58 -9.36 -2.25 -9.65
C ARG A 58 -8.47 -2.46 -10.88
N SER A 59 -9.00 -2.20 -12.07
CA SER A 59 -8.30 -2.41 -13.34
C SER A 59 -7.29 -1.31 -13.69
N ASP A 60 -7.36 -0.16 -13.02
CA ASP A 60 -6.61 1.06 -13.30
C ASP A 60 -5.46 1.31 -12.30
N VAL A 61 -5.05 0.28 -11.55
CA VAL A 61 -3.97 0.38 -10.56
C VAL A 61 -2.66 -0.20 -11.11
N TRP A 62 -1.59 0.58 -10.99
CA TRP A 62 -0.23 0.12 -11.26
C TRP A 62 0.44 -0.43 -9.98
N VAL A 63 0.61 -1.74 -9.90
CA VAL A 63 1.39 -2.38 -8.82
C VAL A 63 2.87 -2.38 -9.21
N ALA A 64 3.68 -1.65 -8.44
CA ALA A 64 5.06 -1.32 -8.81
C ALA A 64 6.03 -1.43 -7.63
N THR A 65 7.31 -1.65 -7.93
CA THR A 65 8.38 -1.48 -6.96
C THR A 65 8.77 0.00 -6.84
N HIS A 66 9.47 0.37 -5.76
CA HIS A 66 10.01 1.74 -5.63
C HIS A 66 10.95 2.10 -6.80
N GLY A 67 11.69 1.12 -7.32
CA GLY A 67 12.59 1.32 -8.46
C GLY A 67 11.85 1.59 -9.77
N ASP A 68 10.69 0.95 -9.98
CA ASP A 68 9.84 1.21 -11.14
C ASP A 68 9.29 2.63 -11.12
N VAL A 69 8.79 3.07 -9.96
CA VAL A 69 8.25 4.44 -9.78
C VAL A 69 9.36 5.48 -9.99
N ALA A 70 10.54 5.28 -9.41
CA ALA A 70 11.66 6.20 -9.57
C ALA A 70 12.12 6.31 -11.04
N ARG A 71 12.17 5.18 -11.76
CA ARG A 71 12.49 5.17 -13.19
C ARG A 71 11.43 5.87 -14.03
N TYR A 72 10.15 5.60 -13.76
CA TYR A 72 9.04 6.26 -14.44
C TYR A 72 9.13 7.79 -14.31
N LEU A 73 9.34 8.30 -13.09
CA LEU A 73 9.48 9.74 -12.86
C LEU A 73 10.72 10.34 -13.55
N LYS A 74 11.85 9.62 -13.55
CA LYS A 74 13.06 10.04 -14.27
C LYS A 74 12.82 10.14 -15.79
N GLU A 75 12.11 9.18 -16.38
CA GLU A 75 11.79 9.18 -17.82
C GLU A 75 10.77 10.26 -18.18
N MET A 76 9.76 10.45 -17.33
CA MET A 76 8.73 11.48 -17.51
C MET A 76 9.32 12.90 -17.44
N THR A 77 10.31 13.12 -16.56
CA THR A 77 11.00 14.42 -16.43
C THR A 77 12.11 14.65 -17.45
N ALA A 78 12.63 13.58 -18.09
CA ALA A 78 13.62 13.67 -19.16
C ALA A 78 13.00 14.04 -20.52
N THR A 79 11.68 13.94 -20.65
CA THR A 79 10.95 14.45 -21.82
C THR A 79 10.70 15.94 -21.59
N PRO A 80 11.25 16.86 -22.41
CA PRO A 80 11.01 18.28 -22.22
C PRO A 80 9.52 18.56 -22.33
N THR A 81 8.93 19.08 -21.26
CA THR A 81 7.63 19.73 -21.32
C THR A 81 7.75 20.89 -22.31
N LEU A 82 6.96 20.88 -23.39
CA LEU A 82 6.81 22.00 -24.32
C LEU A 82 6.29 23.24 -23.60
#